data_AF-A0A1L7NPU5-F1
#
_entry.id   AF-A0A1L7NPU5-F1
#
_cell.length_a   1.000
_cell.length_b   1.000
_cell.length_c   1.000
_cell.angle_alpha   90.00
_cell.angle_beta   90.00
_cell.angle_gamma   90.00
#
_symmetry.space_group_name_H-M   'P 1'
#
loop_
_entity.id
_entity.type
_entity.pdbx_description
1 polymer ?
#
loop_
_entity_poly.entity_id
_entity_poly.type
_entity_poly.pdbx_seq_one_letter_code
_entity_poly.pdbx_strand_id
1 'polypeptide(L)'
;MSLETEVAAFTGKATALLDYLTTFKTNAASAIAEAVAAAPEISRTFYVNTLTGDDNALGKIDSPLKTIERAVASTPSGGVADIILAEDYTLASPISVGSRRIMIRGGTESSNTRKLILNEFLNAKGTKQFGSFQFNRASSVDFGDLTISLPDTAGGLSAAQDVYYAMMFAGGTKMPGFMPIKLYNVAFALRGNFTGKIVGPGFPSLSLTAVNCTIPAALEGYLISGVTAGKDPNTLPHLLTNITKL
;
A
#
# COMPACT_ATOMS: atom_id res chain seq x y z
N MET A 1 49.60 -56.11 -11.89
CA MET A 1 48.23 -55.78 -11.42
C MET A 1 47.28 -56.65 -12.20
N SER A 2 46.31 -57.28 -11.54
CA SER A 2 45.35 -58.17 -12.20
C SER A 2 44.13 -57.37 -12.68
N LEU A 3 43.43 -57.85 -13.72
CA LEU A 3 42.21 -57.23 -14.25
C LEU A 3 41.13 -57.06 -13.16
N GLU A 4 41.06 -58.00 -12.23
CA GLU A 4 40.14 -57.95 -11.09
C GLU A 4 40.44 -56.75 -10.17
N THR A 5 41.72 -56.39 -10.02
CA THR A 5 42.13 -55.21 -9.24
C THR A 5 41.69 -53.91 -9.92
N GLU A 6 41.80 -53.84 -11.26
CA GLU A 6 41.39 -52.67 -12.04
C GLU A 6 39.87 -52.51 -12.10
N VAL A 7 39.12 -53.61 -12.24
CA VAL A 7 37.65 -53.61 -12.20
C VAL A 7 37.15 -53.17 -10.83
N ALA A 8 37.77 -53.64 -9.74
CA ALA A 8 37.43 -53.19 -8.40
C ALA A 8 37.69 -51.68 -8.22
N ALA A 9 38.82 -51.17 -8.72
CA ALA A 9 39.15 -49.75 -8.66
C ALA A 9 38.19 -48.88 -9.49
N PHE A 10 37.79 -49.34 -10.67
CA PHE A 10 36.81 -48.63 -11.51
C PHE A 10 35.43 -48.61 -10.85
N THR A 11 34.97 -49.74 -10.32
CA THR A 11 33.68 -49.85 -9.62
C THR A 11 33.66 -48.93 -8.39
N GLY A 12 34.75 -48.88 -7.62
CA GLY A 12 34.87 -47.95 -6.48
C GLY A 12 34.76 -46.48 -6.89
N LYS A 13 35.40 -46.08 -8.00
CA LYS A 13 35.26 -44.71 -8.54
C LYS A 13 33.84 -44.43 -9.06
N ALA A 14 33.20 -45.40 -9.69
CA ALA A 14 31.82 -45.27 -10.18
C ALA A 14 30.83 -45.10 -9.02
N THR A 15 30.96 -45.88 -7.94
CA THR A 15 30.15 -45.72 -6.72
C THR A 15 30.37 -44.35 -6.09
N ALA A 16 31.63 -43.91 -5.94
CA ALA A 16 31.92 -42.59 -5.38
C ALA A 16 31.31 -41.44 -6.20
N LEU A 17 31.31 -41.56 -7.52
CA LEU A 17 30.66 -40.58 -8.41
C LEU A 17 29.13 -40.60 -8.25
N LEU A 18 28.52 -41.79 -8.14
CA LEU A 18 27.09 -41.94 -7.95
C LEU A 18 26.63 -41.35 -6.60
N ASP A 19 27.38 -41.62 -5.53
CA ASP A 19 27.11 -41.10 -4.19
C ASP A 19 27.23 -39.58 -4.16
N TYR A 20 28.27 -39.03 -4.82
CA TYR A 20 28.45 -37.59 -4.96
C TYR A 20 27.27 -36.94 -5.69
N LEU A 21 26.86 -37.48 -6.85
CA LEU A 21 25.74 -36.92 -7.62
C LEU A 21 24.41 -37.01 -6.87
N THR A 22 24.18 -38.10 -6.15
CA THR A 22 22.97 -38.30 -5.34
C THR A 22 22.92 -37.29 -4.19
N THR A 23 24.03 -37.11 -3.49
CA THR A 23 24.15 -36.13 -2.39
C THR A 23 23.97 -34.70 -2.91
N PHE A 24 24.62 -34.36 -4.03
CA PHE A 24 24.49 -33.05 -4.65
C PHE A 24 23.03 -32.76 -5.05
N LYS A 25 22.33 -33.71 -5.67
CA LYS A 25 20.94 -33.55 -6.08
C LYS A 25 20.03 -33.25 -4.88
N THR A 26 20.20 -33.97 -3.77
CA THR A 26 19.43 -33.74 -2.53
C THR A 26 19.71 -32.37 -1.94
N ASN A 27 20.99 -31.97 -1.83
CA ASN A 27 21.37 -30.67 -1.29
C ASN A 27 20.88 -29.52 -2.17
N ALA A 28 20.99 -29.65 -3.50
CA ALA A 28 20.50 -28.67 -4.45
C ALA A 28 18.97 -28.54 -4.40
N ALA A 29 18.24 -29.64 -4.29
CA ALA A 29 16.79 -29.61 -4.14
C ALA A 29 16.36 -28.91 -2.84
N SER A 30 17.05 -29.17 -1.72
CA SER A 30 16.81 -28.45 -0.45
C SER A 30 17.09 -26.96 -0.58
N ALA A 31 18.24 -26.59 -1.14
CA ALA A 31 18.62 -25.19 -1.34
C ALA A 31 17.65 -24.44 -2.28
N ILE A 32 17.15 -25.10 -3.32
CA ILE A 32 16.14 -24.54 -4.22
C ILE A 32 14.80 -24.39 -3.48
N ALA A 33 14.36 -25.40 -2.73
CA ALA A 33 13.13 -25.33 -1.95
C ALA A 33 13.18 -24.21 -0.89
N GLU A 34 14.32 -24.07 -0.20
CA GLU A 34 14.59 -22.99 0.74
C GLU A 34 14.61 -21.63 0.06
N ALA A 35 15.25 -21.50 -1.12
CA ALA A 35 15.28 -20.26 -1.88
C ALA A 35 13.89 -19.86 -2.41
N VAL A 36 13.09 -20.82 -2.87
CA VAL A 36 11.71 -20.60 -3.33
C VAL A 36 10.80 -20.24 -2.16
N ALA A 37 10.95 -20.89 -1.00
CA ALA A 37 10.21 -20.55 0.20
C ALA A 37 10.63 -19.18 0.79
N ALA A 38 11.90 -18.81 0.63
CA ALA A 38 12.44 -17.54 1.10
C ALA A 38 12.15 -16.38 0.15
N ALA A 39 11.85 -16.63 -1.13
CA ALA A 39 11.46 -15.62 -2.09
C ALA A 39 10.04 -15.12 -1.74
N PRO A 40 9.90 -13.92 -1.17
CA PRO A 40 8.57 -13.37 -0.89
C PRO A 40 7.91 -13.12 -2.24
N GLU A 41 6.64 -13.52 -2.42
CA GLU A 41 5.92 -13.11 -3.63
C GLU A 41 5.93 -11.58 -3.70
N ILE A 42 6.60 -11.06 -4.72
CA ILE A 42 6.78 -9.62 -4.92
C ILE A 42 5.44 -8.96 -5.25
N SER A 43 4.45 -9.73 -5.71
CA SER A 43 3.09 -9.26 -5.95
C SER A 43 2.10 -10.14 -5.20
N ARG A 44 1.24 -9.54 -4.36
CA ARG A 44 0.21 -10.26 -3.59
C ARG A 44 -1.13 -9.55 -3.61
N THR A 45 -2.21 -10.33 -3.50
CA THR A 45 -3.56 -9.83 -3.26
C THR A 45 -3.96 -10.18 -1.83
N PHE A 46 -4.38 -9.18 -1.05
CA PHE A 46 -4.83 -9.36 0.31
C PHE A 46 -6.31 -8.97 0.43
N TYR A 47 -7.10 -9.80 1.11
CA TYR A 47 -8.47 -9.47 1.48
C TYR A 47 -8.49 -8.96 2.91
N VAL A 48 -9.16 -7.84 3.15
CA VAL A 48 -9.30 -7.22 4.48
C VAL A 48 -10.76 -7.24 4.92
N ASN A 49 -11.00 -7.80 6.10
CA ASN A 49 -12.29 -7.83 6.76
C ASN A 49 -12.09 -7.59 8.27
N THR A 50 -12.68 -6.54 8.81
CA THR A 50 -12.49 -6.17 10.23
C THR A 50 -13.25 -7.08 11.18
N LEU A 51 -14.36 -7.69 10.74
CA LEU A 51 -15.20 -8.59 11.54
C LEU A 51 -14.65 -10.02 11.60
N THR A 52 -14.26 -10.59 10.45
CA THR A 52 -13.84 -11.99 10.34
C THR A 52 -12.35 -12.19 10.12
N GLY A 53 -11.59 -11.11 9.92
CA GLY A 53 -10.15 -11.18 9.64
C GLY A 53 -9.28 -11.42 10.86
N ASP A 54 -8.10 -11.99 10.61
CA ASP A 54 -7.03 -12.21 11.57
C ASP A 54 -5.70 -11.76 10.95
N ASP A 55 -4.95 -10.91 11.65
CA ASP A 55 -3.66 -10.42 11.17
C ASP A 55 -2.55 -11.49 11.23
N ASN A 56 -2.82 -12.65 11.82
CA ASN A 56 -1.96 -13.83 11.73
C ASN A 56 -2.28 -14.72 10.51
N ALA A 57 -3.37 -14.46 9.80
CA ALA A 57 -3.76 -15.24 8.62
C ALA A 57 -2.90 -14.90 7.39
N LEU A 58 -3.08 -15.67 6.32
CA LEU A 58 -2.38 -15.47 5.05
C LEU A 58 -2.98 -14.33 4.20
N GLY A 59 -4.16 -13.82 4.56
CA GLY A 59 -4.84 -12.73 3.84
C GLY A 59 -5.54 -13.15 2.55
N LYS A 60 -5.94 -14.41 2.46
CA LYS A 60 -6.77 -14.94 1.37
C LYS A 60 -8.24 -14.61 1.58
N ILE A 61 -9.08 -14.87 0.58
CA ILE A 61 -10.52 -14.60 0.65
C ILE A 61 -11.24 -15.39 1.77
N ASP A 62 -10.80 -16.62 2.01
CA ASP A 62 -11.29 -17.54 3.05
C ASP A 62 -10.63 -17.31 4.41
N SER A 63 -9.46 -16.65 4.44
CA SER A 63 -8.74 -16.28 5.65
C SER A 63 -8.22 -14.82 5.56
N PRO A 64 -9.12 -13.82 5.60
CA PRO A 64 -8.76 -12.43 5.37
C PRO A 64 -7.92 -11.85 6.52
N LEU A 65 -7.15 -10.81 6.23
CA LEU A 65 -6.49 -9.99 7.24
C LEU A 65 -7.50 -9.10 7.95
N LYS A 66 -7.18 -8.71 9.18
CA LYS A 66 -8.01 -7.77 9.94
C LYS A 66 -7.72 -6.32 9.56
N THR A 67 -6.47 -6.00 9.24
CA THR A 67 -6.02 -4.63 9.02
C THR A 67 -5.31 -4.42 7.67
N ILE A 68 -5.46 -3.22 7.11
CA ILE A 68 -4.68 -2.76 5.95
C ILE A 68 -3.19 -2.65 6.34
N GLU A 69 -2.89 -2.25 7.58
CA GLU A 69 -1.52 -2.15 8.08
C GLU A 69 -0.80 -3.49 8.00
N ARG A 70 -1.46 -4.59 8.38
CA ARG A 70 -0.88 -5.92 8.25
C ARG A 70 -0.61 -6.31 6.81
N ALA A 71 -1.51 -5.98 5.88
CA ALA A 71 -1.30 -6.23 4.45
C ALA A 71 -0.05 -5.49 3.92
N VAL A 72 0.11 -4.21 4.28
CA VAL A 72 1.28 -3.40 3.93
C VAL A 72 2.55 -3.97 4.55
N ALA A 73 2.52 -4.39 5.82
CA ALA A 73 3.65 -5.00 6.52
C ALA A 73 4.07 -6.34 5.92
N SER A 74 3.10 -7.16 5.49
CA SER A 74 3.31 -8.45 4.82
C SER A 74 3.81 -8.32 3.37
N THR A 75 3.81 -7.10 2.82
CA THR A 75 4.38 -6.83 1.50
C THR A 75 5.88 -6.58 1.64
N PRO A 76 6.76 -7.25 0.88
CA PRO A 76 8.19 -6.99 0.91
C PRO A 76 8.51 -5.59 0.36
N SER A 77 9.67 -5.04 0.74
CA SER A 77 10.19 -3.83 0.08
C SER A 77 10.48 -4.12 -1.39
N GLY A 78 10.07 -3.21 -2.28
CA GLY A 78 10.04 -3.40 -3.73
C GLY A 78 8.80 -4.14 -4.24
N GLY A 79 7.95 -4.63 -3.33
CA GLY A 79 6.74 -5.37 -3.65
C GLY A 79 5.54 -4.51 -4.03
N VAL A 80 4.55 -5.21 -4.56
CA VAL A 80 3.24 -4.73 -4.97
C VAL A 80 2.17 -5.47 -4.18
N ALA A 81 1.18 -4.74 -3.67
CA ALA A 81 0.03 -5.35 -3.04
C ALA A 81 -1.28 -4.77 -3.58
N ASP A 82 -2.24 -5.65 -3.87
CA ASP A 82 -3.63 -5.32 -4.15
C ASP A 82 -4.47 -5.65 -2.92
N ILE A 83 -4.94 -4.63 -2.21
CA ILE A 83 -5.68 -4.75 -0.95
C ILE A 83 -7.16 -4.55 -1.24
N ILE A 84 -7.92 -5.63 -1.08
CA ILE A 84 -9.36 -5.68 -1.36
C ILE A 84 -10.14 -5.58 -0.06
N LEU A 85 -10.97 -4.55 0.05
CA LEU A 85 -11.89 -4.36 1.17
C LEU A 85 -13.13 -5.25 0.97
N ALA A 86 -13.26 -6.28 1.80
CA ALA A 86 -14.42 -7.17 1.79
C ALA A 86 -15.66 -6.49 2.40
N GLU A 87 -15.44 -5.53 3.29
CA GLU A 87 -16.46 -4.68 3.95
C GLU A 87 -15.94 -3.25 4.13
N ASP A 88 -16.77 -2.36 4.67
CA ASP A 88 -16.34 -1.00 5.00
C ASP A 88 -15.22 -1.04 6.04
N TYR A 89 -14.14 -0.31 5.80
CA TYR A 89 -12.95 -0.30 6.64
C TYR A 89 -12.74 1.06 7.30
N THR A 90 -12.60 1.08 8.63
CA THR A 90 -12.26 2.29 9.36
C THR A 90 -10.77 2.37 9.62
N LEU A 91 -10.13 3.40 9.10
CA LEU A 91 -8.74 3.73 9.35
C LEU A 91 -8.66 4.83 10.41
N ALA A 92 -8.04 4.51 11.56
CA ALA A 92 -7.91 5.41 12.71
C ALA A 92 -6.44 5.63 13.13
N SER A 93 -5.49 5.33 12.23
CA SER A 93 -4.06 5.58 12.41
C SER A 93 -3.38 5.81 11.05
N PRO A 94 -2.21 6.45 11.00
CA PRO A 94 -1.43 6.57 9.78
C PRO A 94 -0.76 5.23 9.45
N ILE A 95 -0.82 4.81 8.18
CA ILE A 95 -0.09 3.64 7.67
C ILE A 95 1.17 4.13 6.94
N SER A 96 2.34 3.68 7.38
CA SER A 96 3.59 3.98 6.70
C SER A 96 3.81 3.05 5.51
N VAL A 97 3.75 3.61 4.30
CA VAL A 97 4.05 2.91 3.05
C VAL A 97 5.47 3.25 2.61
N GLY A 98 6.39 2.33 2.91
CA GLY A 98 7.82 2.47 2.60
C GLY A 98 8.25 1.55 1.46
N SER A 99 8.81 2.10 0.38
CA SER A 99 9.37 1.29 -0.73
C SER A 99 8.41 0.23 -1.30
N ARG A 100 7.11 0.52 -1.38
CA ARG A 100 6.06 -0.43 -1.81
C ARG A 100 5.07 0.25 -2.73
N ARG A 101 4.45 -0.52 -3.61
CA ARG A 101 3.31 -0.08 -4.42
C ARG A 101 2.03 -0.76 -3.92
N ILE A 102 1.08 0.03 -3.47
CA ILE A 102 -0.17 -0.47 -2.89
C ILE A 102 -1.34 -0.01 -3.76
N MET A 103 -2.28 -0.90 -4.03
CA MET A 103 -3.62 -0.57 -4.52
C MET A 103 -4.60 -0.89 -3.39
N ILE A 104 -5.54 0.01 -3.12
CA ILE A 104 -6.63 -0.22 -2.16
C ILE A 104 -7.94 -0.08 -2.92
N ARG A 105 -8.78 -1.13 -2.88
CA ARG A 105 -10.03 -1.15 -3.61
C ARG A 105 -11.17 -1.90 -2.95
N GLY A 106 -12.40 -1.61 -3.36
CA GLY A 106 -13.55 -2.44 -3.00
C GLY A 106 -13.52 -3.81 -3.69
N GLY A 107 -14.19 -4.79 -3.08
CA GLY A 107 -14.33 -6.14 -3.63
C GLY A 107 -15.22 -6.28 -4.86
N THR A 108 -15.96 -5.24 -5.22
CA THR A 108 -16.82 -5.24 -6.42
C THR A 108 -16.28 -4.23 -7.42
N GLU A 109 -15.80 -4.72 -8.56
CA GLU A 109 -15.24 -3.89 -9.62
C GLU A 109 -16.29 -2.92 -10.18
N SER A 110 -15.85 -1.73 -10.60
CA SER A 110 -16.71 -0.68 -11.13
C SER A 110 -17.84 -0.22 -10.18
N SER A 111 -17.73 -0.52 -8.89
CA SER A 111 -18.65 -0.09 -7.83
C SER A 111 -17.90 0.72 -6.78
N ASN A 112 -18.56 1.66 -6.13
CA ASN A 112 -18.00 2.44 -5.01
C ASN A 112 -18.74 2.14 -3.69
N THR A 113 -19.36 0.96 -3.59
CA THR A 113 -20.17 0.55 -2.42
C THR A 113 -19.37 0.41 -1.13
N ARG A 114 -18.10 -0.02 -1.23
CA ARG A 114 -17.21 -0.17 -0.07
C ARG A 114 -16.63 1.17 0.34
N LYS A 115 -16.61 1.43 1.65
CA LYS A 115 -16.08 2.67 2.21
C LYS A 115 -14.73 2.45 2.87
N LEU A 116 -13.78 3.31 2.53
CA LEU A 116 -12.61 3.57 3.36
C LEU A 116 -12.91 4.80 4.23
N ILE A 117 -13.20 4.57 5.50
CA ILE A 117 -13.60 5.60 6.46
C ILE A 117 -12.36 6.11 7.18
N LEU A 118 -12.01 7.37 6.93
CA LEU A 118 -10.85 8.00 7.55
C LEU A 118 -11.28 8.71 8.83
N ASN A 119 -11.10 8.06 9.98
CA ASN A 119 -11.52 8.60 11.28
C ASN A 119 -10.45 9.48 11.91
N GLU A 120 -10.90 10.56 12.54
CA GLU A 120 -10.01 11.41 13.34
C GLU A 120 -9.59 10.69 14.63
N PHE A 121 -8.37 10.98 15.08
CA PHE A 121 -7.81 10.56 16.35
C PHE A 121 -6.85 11.63 16.87
N LEU A 122 -6.55 11.61 18.18
CA LEU A 122 -5.51 12.46 18.77
C LEU A 122 -4.16 11.76 18.68
N ASN A 123 -3.15 12.45 18.17
CA ASN A 123 -1.78 11.95 18.22
C ASN A 123 -1.15 12.18 19.60
N ALA A 124 0.08 11.71 19.78
CA ALA A 124 0.82 11.86 21.03
C ALA A 124 1.09 13.32 21.46
N LYS A 125 0.96 14.30 20.54
CA LYS A 125 1.13 15.73 20.81
C LYS A 125 -0.19 16.42 21.18
N GLY A 126 -1.31 15.68 21.19
CA GLY A 126 -2.64 16.24 21.42
C GLY A 126 -3.22 17.03 20.24
N THR A 127 -2.56 17.01 19.08
CA THR A 127 -3.14 17.52 17.83
C THR A 127 -3.95 16.41 17.15
N LYS A 128 -5.00 16.81 16.41
CA LYS A 128 -5.79 15.84 15.66
C LYS A 128 -5.13 15.49 14.34
N GLN A 129 -5.28 14.23 13.97
CA GLN A 129 -4.98 13.62 12.68
C GLN A 129 -6.17 12.75 12.28
N PHE A 130 -6.17 12.22 11.06
CA PHE A 130 -7.12 11.19 10.65
C PHE A 130 -6.41 10.04 9.94
N GLY A 131 -7.13 8.93 9.75
CA GLY A 131 -6.62 7.77 9.02
C GLY A 131 -5.95 8.18 7.70
N SER A 132 -4.69 7.80 7.52
CA SER A 132 -3.83 8.42 6.51
C SER A 132 -2.74 7.48 6.03
N PHE A 133 -2.04 7.86 4.96
CA PHE A 133 -0.92 7.13 4.39
C PHE A 133 0.32 8.01 4.38
N GLN A 134 1.33 7.59 5.14
CA GLN A 134 2.63 8.24 5.17
C GLN A 134 3.55 7.58 4.16
N PHE A 135 4.09 8.35 3.22
CA PHE A 135 4.96 7.85 2.17
C PHE A 135 6.43 7.98 2.55
N ASN A 136 7.18 6.90 2.33
CA ASN A 136 8.61 6.83 2.57
C ASN A 136 9.29 6.14 1.37
N ARG A 137 10.38 6.73 0.88
CA ARG A 137 11.13 6.27 -0.31
C ARG A 137 10.23 6.16 -1.55
N ALA A 138 10.72 5.55 -2.62
CA ALA A 138 9.93 5.28 -3.82
C ALA A 138 8.76 4.33 -3.50
N SER A 139 7.58 4.91 -3.27
CA SER A 139 6.36 4.23 -2.88
C SER A 139 5.17 4.83 -3.61
N SER A 140 4.05 4.11 -3.67
CA SER A 140 2.80 4.64 -4.20
C SER A 140 1.60 3.96 -3.54
N VAL A 141 0.49 4.70 -3.45
CA VAL A 141 -0.82 4.19 -3.03
C VAL A 141 -1.82 4.65 -4.07
N ASP A 142 -2.40 3.69 -4.76
CA ASP A 142 -3.48 3.89 -5.71
C ASP A 142 -4.79 3.47 -5.05
N PHE A 143 -5.89 4.15 -5.38
CA PHE A 143 -7.23 3.82 -4.88
C PHE A 143 -8.16 3.50 -6.05
N GLY A 144 -9.07 2.55 -5.85
CA GLY A 144 -10.16 2.42 -6.80
C GLY A 144 -11.37 1.65 -6.33
N ASP A 145 -12.47 1.77 -7.07
CA ASP A 145 -13.72 1.05 -6.79
C ASP A 145 -14.16 1.14 -5.32
N LEU A 146 -14.10 2.34 -4.74
CA LEU A 146 -14.48 2.59 -3.35
C LEU A 146 -14.93 4.02 -3.13
N THR A 147 -15.60 4.24 -2.00
CA THR A 147 -15.90 5.56 -1.46
C THR A 147 -14.89 5.91 -0.37
N ILE A 148 -14.19 7.04 -0.50
CA ILE A 148 -13.37 7.60 0.57
C ILE A 148 -14.26 8.49 1.44
N SER A 149 -14.48 8.08 2.69
CA SER A 149 -15.29 8.85 3.64
C SER A 149 -14.39 9.73 4.50
N LEU A 150 -14.43 11.03 4.24
CA LEU A 150 -13.64 12.06 4.91
C LEU A 150 -14.32 12.49 6.23
N PRO A 151 -13.55 12.86 7.26
CA PRO A 151 -14.11 13.29 8.53
C PRO A 151 -14.80 14.65 8.44
N ASP A 152 -15.71 14.91 9.38
CA ASP A 152 -16.19 16.27 9.67
C ASP A 152 -15.18 16.96 10.57
N THR A 153 -14.30 17.79 10.01
CA THR A 153 -13.25 18.45 10.79
C THR A 153 -13.81 19.56 11.69
N ALA A 154 -14.95 20.17 11.35
CA ALA A 154 -15.52 21.27 12.12
C ALA A 154 -16.41 20.78 13.28
N GLY A 155 -17.17 19.70 13.07
CA GLY A 155 -18.01 19.07 14.10
C GLY A 155 -17.38 17.86 14.80
N GLY A 156 -16.19 17.42 14.37
CA GLY A 156 -15.48 16.26 14.92
C GLY A 156 -14.63 16.56 16.15
N LEU A 157 -13.45 15.95 16.25
CA LEU A 157 -12.57 16.10 17.42
C LEU A 157 -12.18 17.58 17.62
N SER A 158 -12.42 18.09 18.83
CA SER A 158 -12.06 19.45 19.23
C SER A 158 -10.58 19.52 19.64
N ALA A 159 -9.71 19.64 18.65
CA ALA A 159 -8.27 19.83 18.83
C ALA A 159 -7.65 20.58 17.65
N ALA A 160 -6.49 21.19 17.87
CA ALA A 160 -5.73 21.82 16.80
C ALA A 160 -5.30 20.77 15.77
N GLN A 161 -5.37 21.13 14.48
CA GLN A 161 -4.96 20.25 13.39
C GLN A 161 -3.45 20.11 13.36
N ASP A 162 -2.99 18.86 13.19
CA ASP A 162 -1.59 18.60 12.92
C ASP A 162 -1.19 19.09 11.52
N VAL A 163 0.11 19.39 11.33
CA VAL A 163 0.64 19.78 10.01
C VAL A 163 0.44 18.67 8.97
N TYR A 164 0.34 17.41 9.40
CA TYR A 164 0.05 16.25 8.58
C TYR A 164 -1.43 15.82 8.65
N TYR A 165 -2.36 16.74 8.90
CA TYR A 165 -3.81 16.50 8.81
C TYR A 165 -4.25 16.34 7.33
N ALA A 166 -3.81 15.23 6.72
CA ALA A 166 -4.00 14.91 5.32
C ALA A 166 -4.15 13.40 5.08
N MET A 167 -4.86 13.01 4.02
CA MET A 167 -5.04 11.60 3.64
C MET A 167 -3.72 10.97 3.21
N MET A 168 -2.89 11.72 2.49
CA MET A 168 -1.59 11.28 1.99
C MET A 168 -0.54 12.34 2.30
N PHE A 169 0.58 11.98 2.91
CA PHE A 169 1.66 12.94 3.20
C PHE A 169 3.02 12.26 3.20
N ALA A 170 4.08 13.05 3.08
CA ALA A 170 5.44 12.59 3.27
C ALA A 170 6.15 13.43 4.34
N GLY A 171 7.14 12.85 5.00
CA GLY A 171 7.87 13.54 6.06
C GLY A 171 9.20 12.87 6.38
N GLY A 172 10.11 13.63 6.98
CA GLY A 172 11.44 13.16 7.37
C GLY A 172 12.42 13.01 6.20
N THR A 173 13.58 12.41 6.48
CA THR A 173 14.72 12.32 5.54
C THR A 173 14.54 11.32 4.39
N LYS A 174 13.40 10.63 4.35
CA LYS A 174 13.10 9.57 3.38
C LYS A 174 11.96 9.95 2.44
N MET A 175 11.61 11.24 2.32
CA MET A 175 10.54 11.67 1.43
C MET A 175 10.83 11.31 -0.05
N PRO A 176 9.83 10.87 -0.83
CA PRO A 176 10.00 10.58 -2.25
C PRO A 176 10.21 11.87 -3.04
N GLY A 177 11.07 11.82 -4.06
CA GLY A 177 11.28 12.96 -4.97
C GLY A 177 10.09 13.23 -5.89
N PHE A 178 9.38 12.17 -6.29
CA PHE A 178 8.19 12.20 -7.14
C PHE A 178 7.16 11.20 -6.61
N MET A 179 5.89 11.61 -6.57
CA MET A 179 4.79 10.79 -6.07
C MET A 179 3.69 10.62 -7.12
N PRO A 180 3.48 9.41 -7.67
CA PRO A 180 2.29 9.12 -8.47
C PRO A 180 1.13 8.68 -7.56
N ILE A 181 -0.02 9.30 -7.77
CA ILE A 181 -1.27 9.00 -7.08
C ILE A 181 -2.37 8.84 -8.11
N LYS A 182 -3.02 7.67 -8.10
CA LYS A 182 -4.16 7.39 -8.96
C LYS A 182 -5.42 7.15 -8.14
N LEU A 183 -6.49 7.84 -8.54
CA LEU A 183 -7.86 7.58 -8.13
C LEU A 183 -8.62 7.02 -9.34
N TYR A 184 -9.18 5.82 -9.22
CA TYR A 184 -9.96 5.18 -10.28
C TYR A 184 -11.34 4.79 -9.77
N ASN A 185 -12.41 5.37 -10.31
CA ASN A 185 -13.76 5.08 -9.84
C ASN A 185 -13.93 5.30 -8.31
N VAL A 186 -13.34 6.39 -7.81
CA VAL A 186 -13.42 6.79 -6.40
C VAL A 186 -14.48 7.87 -6.23
N ALA A 187 -15.37 7.67 -5.25
CA ALA A 187 -16.28 8.70 -4.76
C ALA A 187 -15.77 9.28 -3.44
N PHE A 188 -15.96 10.58 -3.23
CA PHE A 188 -15.67 11.22 -1.94
C PHE A 188 -16.98 11.48 -1.18
N ALA A 189 -17.07 10.96 0.04
CA ALA A 189 -18.17 11.22 0.95
C ALA A 189 -17.70 12.13 2.10
N LEU A 190 -18.18 13.36 2.11
CA LEU A 190 -17.94 14.32 3.19
C LEU A 190 -18.94 14.06 4.32
N ARG A 191 -18.47 13.68 5.51
CA ARG A 191 -19.34 13.49 6.68
C ARG A 191 -19.79 14.80 7.34
N GLY A 192 -19.19 15.91 6.94
CA GLY A 192 -19.48 17.27 7.39
C GLY A 192 -18.53 18.25 6.72
N ASN A 193 -18.05 19.26 7.45
CA ASN A 193 -17.14 20.26 6.88
C ASN A 193 -15.69 19.79 6.99
N PHE A 194 -15.15 19.30 5.88
CA PHE A 194 -13.76 18.86 5.81
C PHE A 194 -12.82 20.05 5.60
N THR A 195 -11.78 20.14 6.43
CA THR A 195 -10.74 21.18 6.29
C THR A 195 -9.32 20.62 6.14
N GLY A 196 -9.19 19.30 5.99
CA GLY A 196 -7.88 18.65 5.81
C GLY A 196 -7.41 18.69 4.37
N LYS A 197 -6.36 17.93 4.04
CA LYS A 197 -5.88 17.78 2.66
C LYS A 197 -6.04 16.36 2.13
N ILE A 198 -6.30 16.21 0.84
CA ILE A 198 -6.18 14.92 0.16
C ILE A 198 -4.69 14.59 0.01
N VAL A 199 -3.91 15.51 -0.55
CA VAL A 199 -2.46 15.46 -0.63
C VAL A 199 -1.86 16.53 0.27
N GLY A 200 -1.26 16.09 1.36
CA GLY A 200 -0.61 16.90 2.38
C GLY A 200 0.81 17.34 2.00
N PRO A 201 1.59 17.82 2.98
CA PRO A 201 2.94 18.32 2.75
C PRO A 201 3.95 17.20 2.48
N GLY A 202 5.14 17.60 2.03
CA GLY A 202 6.32 16.73 1.91
C GLY A 202 6.56 16.11 0.54
N PHE A 203 5.76 16.47 -0.47
CA PHE A 203 5.97 16.05 -1.86
C PHE A 203 6.61 17.18 -2.69
N PRO A 204 7.86 17.02 -3.15
CA PRO A 204 8.50 18.00 -4.04
C PRO A 204 7.87 18.03 -5.43
N SER A 205 7.37 16.89 -5.92
CA SER A 205 6.66 16.78 -7.19
C SER A 205 5.60 15.68 -7.13
N LEU A 206 4.47 15.91 -7.82
CA LEU A 206 3.25 15.13 -7.70
C LEU A 206 2.63 14.84 -9.07
N SER A 207 2.19 13.61 -9.28
CA SER A 207 1.21 13.26 -10.31
C SER A 207 -0.07 12.82 -9.62
N LEU A 208 -1.13 13.63 -9.71
CA LEU A 208 -2.44 13.32 -9.15
C LEU A 208 -3.43 13.12 -10.28
N THR A 209 -3.88 11.88 -10.47
CA THR A 209 -4.80 11.54 -11.56
C THR A 209 -6.11 11.00 -10.99
N ALA A 210 -7.22 11.46 -11.56
CA ALA A 210 -8.56 11.03 -11.21
C ALA A 210 -9.29 10.57 -12.47
N VAL A 211 -9.60 9.27 -12.54
CA VAL A 211 -10.26 8.64 -13.67
C VAL A 211 -11.59 8.09 -13.21
N ASN A 212 -12.67 8.44 -13.90
CA ASN A 212 -14.03 8.04 -13.53
C ASN A 212 -14.41 8.42 -12.08
N CYS A 213 -13.84 9.51 -11.56
CA CYS A 213 -14.09 10.00 -10.20
C CYS A 213 -14.95 11.26 -10.24
N THR A 214 -15.78 11.46 -9.22
CA THR A 214 -16.47 12.73 -8.98
C THR A 214 -15.85 13.40 -7.76
N ILE A 215 -15.13 14.50 -7.98
CA ILE A 215 -14.55 15.31 -6.91
C ILE A 215 -15.56 16.40 -6.54
N PRO A 216 -16.08 16.42 -5.30
CA PRO A 216 -16.99 17.48 -4.85
C PRO A 216 -16.33 18.86 -4.91
N ALA A 217 -17.06 19.89 -5.33
CA ALA A 217 -16.57 21.27 -5.33
C ALA A 217 -16.14 21.75 -3.93
N ALA A 218 -16.71 21.18 -2.86
CA ALA A 218 -16.31 21.44 -1.49
C ALA A 218 -14.87 20.98 -1.15
N LEU A 219 -14.24 20.18 -2.01
CA LEU A 219 -12.82 19.80 -1.89
C LEU A 219 -11.86 20.71 -2.67
N GLU A 220 -12.37 21.68 -3.44
CA GLU A 220 -11.51 22.69 -4.06
C GLU A 220 -10.75 23.46 -2.96
N GLY A 221 -9.44 23.62 -3.14
CA GLY A 221 -8.52 24.17 -2.15
C GLY A 221 -8.09 23.18 -1.07
N TYR A 222 -8.64 21.96 -1.05
CA TYR A 222 -8.28 20.88 -0.12
C TYR A 222 -7.63 19.69 -0.82
N LEU A 223 -7.52 19.69 -2.15
CA LEU A 223 -6.86 18.60 -2.87
C LEU A 223 -5.36 18.53 -2.60
N ILE A 224 -4.67 19.69 -2.60
CA ILE A 224 -3.21 19.75 -2.45
C ILE A 224 -2.82 20.82 -1.42
N SER A 225 -1.90 20.50 -0.53
CA SER A 225 -1.36 21.43 0.45
C SER A 225 -0.70 22.63 -0.24
N GLY A 226 -1.05 23.85 0.20
CA GLY A 226 -0.50 25.09 -0.37
C GLY A 226 -1.16 25.56 -1.67
N VAL A 227 -2.15 24.84 -2.20
CA VAL A 227 -2.91 25.25 -3.38
C VAL A 227 -4.27 25.81 -2.95
N THR A 228 -4.60 27.01 -3.43
CA THR A 228 -5.89 27.66 -3.17
C THR A 228 -6.99 27.10 -4.06
N ALA A 229 -8.24 27.18 -3.61
CA ALA A 229 -9.40 26.75 -4.38
C ALA A 229 -9.48 27.45 -5.76
N GLY A 230 -9.84 26.68 -6.79
CA GLY A 230 -10.02 27.15 -8.16
C GLY A 230 -8.72 27.44 -8.90
N LYS A 231 -7.55 27.10 -8.35
CA LYS A 231 -6.26 27.31 -9.01
C LYS A 231 -6.16 26.43 -10.26
N ASP A 232 -5.76 27.02 -11.38
CA ASP A 232 -5.46 26.28 -12.61
C ASP A 232 -4.22 25.40 -12.41
N PRO A 233 -4.34 24.06 -12.53
CA PRO A 233 -3.22 23.16 -12.40
C PRO A 233 -2.05 23.44 -13.35
N ASN A 234 -2.31 23.99 -14.55
CA ASN A 234 -1.25 24.28 -15.53
C ASN A 234 -0.24 25.33 -15.06
N THR A 235 -0.59 26.07 -14.00
CA THR A 235 0.28 27.07 -13.39
C THR A 235 1.18 26.50 -12.28
N LEU A 236 1.05 25.21 -11.95
CA LEU A 236 1.81 24.54 -10.90
C LEU A 236 2.89 23.64 -11.52
N PRO A 237 4.16 24.08 -11.59
CA PRO A 237 5.22 23.35 -12.31
C PRO A 237 5.59 22.01 -11.69
N HIS A 238 5.22 21.77 -10.43
CA HIS A 238 5.50 20.55 -9.69
C HIS A 238 4.32 19.55 -9.72
N LEU A 239 3.27 19.83 -10.51
CA LEU A 239 2.04 19.03 -10.57
C LEU A 239 1.77 18.54 -11.99
N LEU A 240 1.50 17.24 -12.12
CA LEU A 240 0.89 16.63 -13.30
C LEU A 240 -0.52 16.14 -12.92
N THR A 241 -1.57 16.63 -13.57
CA THR A 241 -2.94 16.22 -13.26
C THR A 241 -3.89 16.37 -14.44
N ASN A 242 -4.96 15.57 -14.43
CA ASN A 242 -6.11 15.70 -15.32
C ASN A 242 -7.33 16.34 -14.62
N ILE A 243 -7.17 16.76 -13.36
CA ILE A 243 -8.19 17.48 -12.60
C ILE A 243 -8.16 18.94 -13.04
N THR A 244 -9.29 19.52 -13.43
CA THR A 244 -9.34 20.86 -14.05
C THR A 244 -9.44 22.01 -13.05
N LYS A 245 -9.83 21.73 -11.80
CA LYS A 245 -9.94 22.72 -10.72
C LYS A 245 -9.44 22.12 -9.41
N LEU A 246 -8.49 22.81 -8.78
CA LEU A 246 -7.83 22.37 -7.54
C LEU A 246 -8.40 23.01 -6.29
#